data_AF-A0A2V4CWJ6-F1
#
_entry.id   AF-A0A2V4CWJ6-F1
#
_cell.length_a   1.000
_cell.length_b   1.000
_cell.length_c   1.000
_cell.angle_alpha   90.00
_cell.angle_beta   90.00
_cell.angle_gamma   90.00
#
_symmetry.space_group_name_H-M   'P 1'
#
loop_
_entity.id
_entity.type
_entity.pdbx_description
1 polymer ?
#
loop_
_entity_poly.entity_id
_entity_poly.type
_entity_poly.pdbx_seq_one_letter_code
_entity_poly.pdbx_strand_id
1 'polypeptide(L)'
;MPLDIYSILYTWETTGVFDLLLPFLLIFAIIFGVLSATNILGTNKGIIMIISLVIALMALRLEFVSIFFTELFPRFAMGLVALIVVIILTGLFVPKEALPGWYMFYGILGVLIALAVIAQTFSYLDYFGSFFWEEYAATIIILVLLVAAIIGVAMSGGKKGDDQPQQLISLPIAPHRG
;
A
#
# COMPACT_ATOMS: atom_id res chain seq x y z
N MET A 1 -39.20 -14.36 -18.93
CA MET A 1 -38.19 -13.63 -19.72
C MET A 1 -37.01 -14.55 -19.92
N PRO A 2 -36.43 -14.66 -21.14
CA PRO A 2 -35.21 -15.44 -21.34
C PRO A 2 -34.08 -14.84 -20.50
N LEU A 3 -33.28 -15.69 -19.86
CA LEU A 3 -32.12 -15.24 -19.08
C LEU A 3 -30.97 -15.00 -20.06
N ASP A 4 -30.87 -13.79 -20.56
CA ASP A 4 -29.72 -13.31 -21.31
C ASP A 4 -28.68 -12.68 -20.37
N ILE A 5 -27.41 -12.64 -20.81
CA ILE A 5 -26.32 -12.15 -19.95
C ILE A 5 -26.54 -10.69 -19.53
N TYR A 6 -27.18 -9.89 -20.38
CA TYR A 6 -27.52 -8.50 -20.08
C TYR A 6 -28.50 -8.41 -18.90
N SER A 7 -29.60 -9.19 -18.89
CA SER A 7 -30.54 -9.16 -17.77
C SER A 7 -29.92 -9.66 -16.47
N ILE A 8 -29.02 -10.64 -16.52
CA ILE A 8 -28.29 -11.12 -15.33
C ILE A 8 -27.38 -10.02 -14.77
N LEU A 9 -26.56 -9.39 -15.62
CA LEU A 9 -25.66 -8.33 -15.20
C LEU A 9 -26.42 -7.10 -14.68
N TYR A 10 -27.49 -6.71 -15.36
CA TYR A 10 -28.37 -5.63 -14.92
C TYR A 10 -29.02 -5.95 -13.57
N THR A 11 -29.44 -7.20 -13.35
CA THR A 11 -29.99 -7.63 -12.05
C THR A 11 -28.92 -7.53 -10.96
N TRP A 12 -27.68 -7.95 -11.21
CA TRP A 12 -26.59 -7.87 -10.24
C TRP A 12 -26.17 -6.44 -9.92
N GLU A 13 -26.12 -5.58 -10.93
CA GLU A 13 -25.89 -4.15 -10.76
C GLU A 13 -27.01 -3.52 -9.90
N THR A 14 -28.26 -3.72 -10.28
CA THR A 14 -29.41 -3.10 -9.58
C THR A 14 -29.66 -3.68 -8.18
N THR A 15 -29.22 -4.91 -7.91
CA THR A 15 -29.31 -5.52 -6.56
C THR A 15 -28.09 -5.21 -5.69
N GLY A 16 -27.14 -4.40 -6.17
CA GLY A 16 -25.94 -4.02 -5.42
C GLY A 16 -24.95 -5.17 -5.21
N VAL A 17 -25.04 -6.24 -6.02
CA VAL A 17 -24.07 -7.34 -5.97
C VAL A 17 -22.67 -6.83 -6.27
N PHE A 18 -22.51 -5.94 -7.25
CA PHE A 18 -21.21 -5.37 -7.58
C PHE A 18 -20.65 -4.45 -6.49
N ASP A 19 -21.51 -3.69 -5.82
CA ASP A 19 -21.13 -2.79 -4.73
C ASP A 19 -20.58 -3.56 -3.51
N LEU A 20 -20.95 -4.83 -3.36
CA LEU A 20 -20.44 -5.70 -2.29
C LEU A 20 -19.29 -6.61 -2.77
N LEU A 21 -19.50 -7.29 -3.90
CA LEU A 21 -18.65 -8.38 -4.37
C LEU A 21 -17.33 -7.84 -4.95
N LEU A 22 -17.36 -6.71 -5.67
CA LEU A 22 -16.14 -6.14 -6.24
C LEU A 22 -15.18 -5.61 -5.18
N PRO A 23 -15.61 -4.80 -4.18
CA PRO A 23 -14.72 -4.38 -3.11
C PRO A 23 -14.18 -5.56 -2.30
N PHE A 24 -15.02 -6.56 -2.04
CA PHE A 24 -14.62 -7.79 -1.35
C PHE A 24 -13.46 -8.51 -2.06
N LEU A 25 -13.63 -8.82 -3.35
CA LEU A 25 -12.63 -9.53 -4.13
C LEU A 25 -11.33 -8.74 -4.22
N LEU A 26 -11.41 -7.42 -4.34
CA LEU A 26 -10.22 -6.58 -4.41
C LEU A 26 -9.46 -6.57 -3.08
N ILE A 27 -10.15 -6.35 -1.96
CA ILE A 27 -9.53 -6.36 -0.62
C ILE A 27 -8.91 -7.73 -0.36
N PHE A 28 -9.63 -8.81 -0.66
CA PHE A 28 -9.11 -10.16 -0.57
C PHE A 28 -7.82 -10.34 -1.38
N ALA A 29 -7.83 -9.94 -2.66
CA ALA A 29 -6.68 -10.10 -3.55
C ALA A 29 -5.47 -9.26 -3.10
N ILE A 30 -5.69 -8.02 -2.65
CA ILE A 30 -4.63 -7.14 -2.15
C ILE A 30 -4.03 -7.72 -0.87
N ILE A 31 -4.85 -8.06 0.12
CA ILE A 31 -4.38 -8.60 1.41
C ILE A 31 -3.66 -9.94 1.19
N PHE A 32 -4.22 -10.82 0.36
CA PHE A 32 -3.59 -12.09 0.00
C PHE A 32 -2.25 -11.88 -0.71
N GLY A 33 -2.20 -10.96 -1.67
CA GLY A 33 -0.99 -10.61 -2.40
C GLY A 33 0.09 -10.04 -1.49
N VAL A 34 -0.25 -9.10 -0.62
CA VAL A 34 0.67 -8.48 0.34
C VAL A 34 1.20 -9.51 1.34
N LEU A 35 0.32 -10.31 1.95
CA LEU A 35 0.74 -11.36 2.90
C LEU A 35 1.61 -12.42 2.23
N SER A 36 1.31 -12.79 0.98
CA SER A 36 2.12 -13.73 0.19
C SER A 36 3.47 -13.15 -0.22
N ALA A 37 3.52 -11.88 -0.62
CA ALA A 37 4.75 -11.21 -1.03
C ALA A 37 5.70 -10.96 0.15
N THR A 38 5.15 -10.62 1.31
CA THR A 38 5.94 -10.30 2.52
C THR A 38 6.36 -11.53 3.31
N ASN A 39 5.72 -12.69 3.11
CA ASN A 39 5.94 -13.92 3.89
C ASN A 39 5.83 -13.73 5.42
N ILE A 40 5.09 -12.71 5.88
CA ILE A 40 4.99 -12.37 7.30
C ILE A 40 4.31 -13.46 8.14
N LEU A 41 3.46 -14.28 7.51
CA LEU A 41 2.76 -15.41 8.14
C LEU A 41 3.39 -16.77 7.78
N GLY A 42 4.61 -16.75 7.24
CA GLY A 42 5.27 -17.92 6.67
C GLY A 42 4.72 -18.30 5.30
N THR A 43 4.94 -19.55 4.89
CA THR A 43 4.67 -20.06 3.53
C THR A 43 3.36 -20.82 3.39
N ASN A 44 2.56 -20.92 4.47
CA ASN A 44 1.31 -21.67 4.45
C ASN A 44 0.22 -20.89 3.71
N LYS A 45 0.05 -21.21 2.42
CA LYS A 45 -0.95 -20.58 1.54
C LYS A 45 -2.39 -20.71 2.06
N GLY A 46 -2.71 -21.80 2.76
CA GLY A 46 -4.05 -21.99 3.34
C GLY A 46 -4.35 -20.97 4.44
N ILE A 47 -3.37 -20.74 5.33
CA ILE A 47 -3.48 -19.73 6.39
C ILE A 47 -3.60 -18.32 5.79
N ILE A 48 -2.76 -18.00 4.80
CA ILE A 48 -2.80 -16.70 4.11
C ILE A 48 -4.17 -16.48 3.46
N MET A 49 -4.72 -17.49 2.79
CA MET A 49 -6.05 -17.42 2.17
C MET A 49 -7.16 -17.17 3.19
N ILE A 50 -7.21 -17.94 4.27
CA ILE A 50 -8.24 -17.80 5.31
C ILE A 50 -8.16 -16.43 5.96
N ILE A 51 -6.97 -15.96 6.33
CA ILE A 51 -6.78 -14.65 6.97
C ILE A 51 -7.19 -13.52 6.02
N SER A 52 -6.80 -13.59 4.76
CA SER A 52 -7.18 -12.59 3.75
C SER A 52 -8.69 -12.56 3.54
N LEU A 53 -9.35 -13.73 3.54
CA LEU A 53 -10.80 -13.85 3.43
C LEU A 53 -11.51 -13.22 4.62
N VAL A 54 -11.05 -13.52 5.84
CA VAL A 54 -11.62 -12.95 7.07
C VAL A 54 -11.45 -11.43 7.08
N ILE A 55 -10.26 -10.92 6.75
CA ILE A 55 -10.01 -9.47 6.70
C ILE A 55 -10.90 -8.80 5.65
N ALA A 56 -11.02 -9.38 4.46
CA ALA A 56 -11.88 -8.83 3.41
C ALA A 56 -13.36 -8.79 3.83
N LEU A 57 -13.87 -9.88 4.42
CA LEU A 57 -15.25 -9.92 4.94
C LEU A 57 -15.48 -8.94 6.10
N MET A 58 -14.48 -8.76 6.98
CA MET A 58 -14.57 -7.77 8.06
C MET A 58 -14.56 -6.35 7.52
N ALA A 59 -13.72 -6.06 6.51
CA ALA A 59 -13.65 -4.75 5.88
C ALA A 59 -14.98 -4.36 5.21
N LEU A 60 -15.69 -5.31 4.60
CA LEU A 60 -17.02 -5.05 4.01
C LEU A 60 -18.08 -4.60 5.01
N ARG A 61 -17.93 -4.91 6.31
CA ARG A 61 -18.88 -4.44 7.32
C ARG A 61 -18.82 -2.93 7.52
N LEU A 62 -17.72 -2.30 7.13
CA LEU A 62 -17.55 -0.86 7.21
C LEU A 62 -18.16 -0.25 5.94
N GLU A 63 -19.29 0.43 6.09
CA GLU A 63 -19.96 1.16 5.00
C GLU A 63 -18.99 2.09 4.26
N PHE A 64 -18.08 2.72 5.00
CA PHE A 64 -17.00 3.55 4.46
C PHE A 64 -16.17 2.86 3.38
N VAL A 65 -15.89 1.55 3.53
CA VAL A 65 -15.06 0.81 2.57
C VAL A 65 -15.80 0.64 1.25
N SER A 66 -17.09 0.28 1.28
CA SER A 66 -17.91 0.16 0.07
C SER A 66 -18.05 1.50 -0.65
N ILE A 67 -18.31 2.59 0.08
CA ILE A 67 -18.39 3.94 -0.51
C ILE A 67 -17.04 4.35 -1.11
N PHE A 68 -15.94 4.11 -0.39
CA PHE A 68 -14.59 4.43 -0.88
C PHE A 68 -14.29 3.73 -2.21
N PHE A 69 -14.57 2.43 -2.33
CA PHE A 69 -14.32 1.70 -3.56
C PHE A 69 -15.29 2.07 -4.69
N THR A 70 -16.54 2.36 -4.38
CA THR A 70 -17.54 2.85 -5.36
C THR A 70 -17.10 4.16 -6.00
N GLU A 71 -16.36 5.00 -5.27
CA GLU A 71 -15.82 6.25 -5.81
C GLU A 71 -14.41 6.10 -6.42
N LEU A 72 -13.55 5.29 -5.80
CA LEU A 72 -12.18 5.05 -6.26
C LEU A 72 -12.17 4.40 -7.65
N PHE A 73 -12.98 3.36 -7.85
CA PHE A 73 -12.89 2.53 -9.05
C PHE A 73 -13.30 3.25 -10.33
N PRO A 74 -14.44 3.97 -10.40
CA PRO A 74 -14.79 4.72 -11.61
C PRO A 74 -13.72 5.75 -11.98
N ARG A 75 -13.17 6.46 -10.98
CA ARG A 75 -12.12 7.47 -11.19
C ARG A 75 -10.80 6.84 -11.64
N PHE A 76 -10.42 5.72 -11.04
CA PHE A 76 -9.25 4.95 -11.45
C PHE A 76 -9.40 4.41 -12.87
N ALA A 77 -10.56 3.86 -13.21
CA ALA A 77 -10.85 3.36 -14.55
C ALA A 77 -10.76 4.47 -15.61
N MET A 78 -11.32 5.65 -15.33
CA MET A 78 -11.18 6.83 -16.21
C MET A 78 -9.70 7.22 -16.38
N GLY A 79 -8.93 7.26 -15.29
CA GLY A 79 -7.50 7.53 -15.33
C GLY A 79 -6.71 6.52 -16.16
N LEU A 80 -7.01 5.23 -16.01
CA LEU A 80 -6.39 4.16 -16.80
C LEU A 80 -6.72 4.27 -18.29
N VAL A 81 -7.97 4.56 -18.64
CA VAL A 81 -8.37 4.77 -20.04
C VAL A 81 -7.58 5.94 -20.64
N ALA A 82 -7.44 7.04 -19.91
CA ALA A 82 -6.63 8.17 -20.35
C ALA A 82 -5.15 7.79 -20.55
N LEU A 83 -4.56 7.04 -19.62
CA LEU A 83 -3.18 6.54 -19.74
C LEU A 83 -3.02 5.63 -20.97
N ILE A 84 -3.96 4.72 -21.20
CA ILE A 84 -3.95 3.81 -22.35
C ILE A 84 -4.03 4.61 -23.66
N VAL A 85 -4.89 5.62 -23.73
CA VAL A 85 -4.98 6.50 -24.92
C VAL A 85 -3.63 7.17 -25.20
N VAL A 86 -2.94 7.68 -24.18
CA VAL A 86 -1.60 8.26 -24.32
C VAL A 86 -0.59 7.21 -24.82
N ILE A 87 -0.60 6.00 -24.27
CA ILE A 87 0.28 4.90 -24.71
C ILE A 87 -0.01 4.51 -26.17
N ILE A 88 -1.27 4.49 -26.59
CA ILE A 88 -1.65 4.19 -27.98
C ILE A 88 -1.13 5.28 -28.92
N LEU A 89 -1.35 6.56 -28.58
CA LEU A 89 -0.92 7.68 -29.41
C LEU A 89 0.60 7.72 -29.54
N THR A 90 1.31 7.57 -28.43
CA THR A 90 2.77 7.50 -28.45
C THR A 90 3.29 6.28 -29.20
N GLY A 91 2.69 5.10 -29.02
CA GLY A 91 3.04 3.92 -29.80
C GLY A 91 2.82 4.08 -31.32
N LEU A 92 1.88 4.94 -31.73
CA LEU A 92 1.58 5.23 -33.13
C LEU A 92 2.49 6.30 -33.74
N PHE A 93 2.79 7.37 -32.99
CA PHE A 93 3.47 8.56 -33.51
C PHE A 93 4.93 8.70 -33.08
N VAL A 94 5.37 8.01 -32.02
CA VAL A 94 6.74 8.07 -31.51
C VAL A 94 7.57 6.95 -32.14
N PRO A 95 8.73 7.28 -32.75
CA PRO A 95 9.63 6.27 -33.31
C PRO A 95 10.13 5.31 -32.21
N LYS A 96 10.32 4.04 -32.57
CA LYS A 96 10.62 2.96 -31.60
C LYS A 96 11.88 3.22 -30.79
N GLU A 97 12.84 3.93 -31.38
CA GLU A 97 14.12 4.30 -30.78
C GLU A 97 13.96 5.30 -29.64
N ALA A 98 12.89 6.10 -29.65
CA ALA A 98 12.60 7.08 -28.60
C ALA A 98 11.72 6.52 -27.48
N LEU A 99 11.02 5.39 -27.69
CA LEU A 99 10.13 4.76 -26.69
C LEU A 99 10.79 4.52 -25.32
N PRO A 100 12.08 4.12 -25.23
CA PRO A 100 12.74 3.96 -23.94
C PRO A 100 12.74 5.22 -23.06
N GLY A 101 12.87 6.40 -23.68
CA GLY A 101 12.81 7.69 -22.98
C GLY A 101 11.42 8.04 -22.47
N TRP A 102 10.38 7.48 -23.10
CA TRP A 102 8.98 7.73 -22.73
C TRP A 102 8.48 6.83 -21.58
N TYR A 103 9.18 5.74 -21.23
CA TYR A 103 8.79 4.89 -20.10
C TYR A 103 8.77 5.66 -18.78
N MET A 104 9.73 6.56 -18.56
CA MET A 104 9.76 7.43 -17.39
C MET A 104 8.56 8.37 -17.36
N PHE A 105 8.16 8.90 -18.53
CA PHE A 105 6.97 9.74 -18.65
C PHE A 105 5.68 8.98 -18.30
N TYR A 106 5.47 7.76 -18.82
CA TYR A 106 4.30 6.95 -18.46
C TYR A 106 4.29 6.58 -16.97
N GLY A 107 5.46 6.29 -16.40
CA GLY A 107 5.59 6.02 -14.98
C GLY A 107 5.17 7.21 -14.12
N ILE A 108 5.69 8.40 -14.43
CA ILE A 108 5.33 9.65 -13.75
C ILE A 108 3.84 9.95 -13.94
N LEU A 109 3.34 9.88 -15.18
CA LEU A 109 1.94 10.14 -15.49
C LEU A 109 1.01 9.17 -14.76
N GLY A 110 1.35 7.88 -14.72
CA GLY A 110 0.59 6.87 -13.98
C GLY A 110 0.56 7.14 -12.47
N VAL A 111 1.70 7.55 -11.89
CA VAL A 111 1.76 7.97 -10.48
C VAL A 111 0.91 9.21 -10.24
N LEU A 112 0.97 10.23 -11.11
CA LEU A 112 0.17 11.44 -10.99
C LEU A 112 -1.33 11.14 -11.09
N ILE A 113 -1.75 10.27 -12.01
CA ILE A 113 -3.14 9.81 -12.13
C ILE A 113 -3.56 9.09 -10.85
N ALA A 114 -2.74 8.16 -10.34
CA ALA A 114 -3.05 7.44 -9.11
C ALA A 114 -3.19 8.40 -7.91
N LEU A 115 -2.26 9.35 -7.74
CA LEU A 115 -2.32 10.36 -6.69
C LEU A 115 -3.55 11.26 -6.83
N ALA A 116 -3.87 11.70 -8.06
CA ALA A 116 -5.05 12.52 -8.32
C ALA A 116 -6.35 11.77 -7.98
N VAL A 117 -6.47 10.50 -8.39
CA VAL A 117 -7.63 9.66 -8.09
C VAL A 117 -7.78 9.48 -6.58
N ILE A 118 -6.69 9.13 -5.88
CA ILE A 118 -6.70 8.97 -4.43
C ILE A 118 -7.12 10.28 -3.74
N ALA A 119 -6.49 11.40 -4.11
CA ALA A 119 -6.78 12.72 -3.52
C ALA A 119 -8.24 13.12 -3.74
N GLN A 120 -8.76 12.93 -4.96
CA GLN A 120 -10.15 13.21 -5.28
C GLN A 120 -11.11 12.30 -4.49
N THR A 121 -10.83 11.00 -4.40
CA THR A 121 -11.68 10.05 -3.65
C THR A 121 -11.76 10.45 -2.19
N PHE A 122 -10.63 10.73 -1.54
CA PHE A 122 -10.64 11.19 -0.15
C PHE A 122 -11.29 12.57 0.03
N SER A 123 -11.12 13.49 -0.93
CA SER A 123 -11.82 14.78 -0.90
C SER A 123 -13.33 14.63 -1.02
N TYR A 124 -13.82 13.67 -1.80
CA TYR A 124 -15.26 13.41 -1.94
C TYR A 124 -15.86 12.85 -0.65
N LEU A 125 -15.11 12.01 0.05
CA LEU A 125 -15.51 11.47 1.35
C LEU A 125 -15.38 12.49 2.50
N ASP A 126 -15.08 13.75 2.18
CA ASP A 126 -14.73 14.82 3.12
C ASP A 126 -13.63 14.40 4.11
N TYR A 127 -12.82 13.40 3.76
CA TYR A 127 -11.92 12.77 4.72
C TYR A 127 -10.83 13.75 5.16
N PHE A 128 -10.33 14.59 4.25
CA PHE A 128 -9.31 15.61 4.57
C PHE A 128 -9.87 16.94 5.10
N GLY A 129 -11.18 17.18 4.96
CA GLY A 129 -11.87 18.38 5.48
C GLY A 129 -12.70 18.12 6.74
N SER A 130 -12.85 16.86 7.14
CA SER A 130 -13.71 16.49 8.27
C SER A 130 -13.15 16.94 9.61
N PHE A 131 -14.08 17.29 10.51
CA PHE A 131 -13.88 17.53 11.94
C PHE A 131 -12.98 16.49 12.62
N PHE A 132 -12.90 15.26 12.10
CA PHE A 132 -12.03 14.19 12.59
C PHE A 132 -10.53 14.54 12.52
N TRP A 133 -10.03 15.13 11.42
CA TRP A 133 -8.61 15.50 11.36
C TRP A 133 -8.31 16.76 12.18
N GLU A 134 -9.26 17.70 12.29
CA GLU A 134 -9.11 18.85 13.18
C GLU A 134 -9.08 18.43 14.66
N GLU A 135 -9.90 17.46 15.06
CA GLU A 135 -10.05 17.00 16.45
C GLU A 135 -8.98 15.96 16.85
N TYR A 136 -8.65 15.01 15.96
CA TYR A 136 -7.81 13.84 16.32
C TYR A 136 -6.38 13.89 15.74
N ALA A 137 -6.02 14.82 14.84
CA ALA A 137 -4.66 14.85 14.27
C ALA A 137 -3.58 14.99 15.35
N ALA A 138 -3.79 15.86 16.34
CA ALA A 138 -2.85 16.03 17.45
C ALA A 138 -2.66 14.71 18.24
N THR A 139 -3.76 14.03 18.54
CA THR A 139 -3.76 12.75 19.26
C THR A 139 -3.08 11.63 18.47
N ILE A 140 -3.34 11.54 17.16
CA ILE A 140 -2.72 10.55 16.27
C ILE A 140 -1.21 10.79 16.17
N ILE A 141 -0.78 12.04 16.00
CA ILE A 141 0.66 12.40 15.93
C ILE A 141 1.37 12.03 17.23
N ILE A 142 0.78 12.34 18.38
CA ILE A 142 1.35 11.99 19.69
C ILE A 142 1.46 10.46 19.84
N LEU A 143 0.43 9.71 19.43
CA LEU A 143 0.42 8.25 19.50
C LEU A 143 1.49 7.63 18.58
N VAL A 144 1.64 8.13 17.35
CA VAL A 144 2.69 7.69 16.42
C VAL A 144 4.08 7.99 16.97
N LEU A 145 4.30 9.18 17.53
CA LEU A 145 5.58 9.55 18.17
C LEU A 145 5.88 8.66 19.38
N LEU A 146 4.87 8.33 20.17
CA LEU A 146 5.01 7.45 21.34
C LEU A 146 5.38 6.03 20.90
N VAL A 147 4.70 5.47 19.90
CA VAL A 147 5.05 4.16 19.33
C VAL A 147 6.45 4.18 18.73
N ALA A 148 6.82 5.22 18.00
CA ALA A 148 8.16 5.40 17.44
C ALA A 148 9.24 5.51 18.54
N ALA A 149 8.94 6.19 19.66
CA ALA A 149 9.83 6.29 20.80
C ALA A 149 10.00 4.93 21.51
N ILE A 150 8.92 4.17 21.70
CA ILE A 150 9.00 2.80 22.26
C ILE A 150 9.87 1.91 21.37
N ILE A 151 9.65 1.94 20.05
CA ILE A 151 10.45 1.16 19.10
C ILE A 151 11.92 1.62 19.14
N GLY A 152 12.17 2.94 19.16
CA GLY A 152 13.52 3.51 19.26
C GLY A 152 14.27 3.07 20.52
N VAL A 153 13.60 3.08 21.67
CA VAL A 153 14.18 2.63 22.95
C VAL A 153 14.40 1.11 22.94
N ALA A 154 13.43 0.34 22.45
CA ALA A 154 13.53 -1.12 22.36
C ALA A 154 14.70 -1.57 21.45
N MET A 155 14.95 -0.85 20.35
CA MET A 155 16.07 -1.15 19.45
C MET A 155 17.42 -0.64 19.96
N SER A 156 17.44 0.42 20.77
CA SER A 156 18.68 0.98 21.34
C SER A 156 19.28 0.14 22.48
N GLY A 157 18.52 -0.79 23.07
CA GLY A 157 18.99 -1.66 24.14
C GLY A 157 19.86 -2.85 23.68
N GLY A 158 19.99 -3.09 22.37
CA GLY A 158 20.58 -4.32 21.82
C GLY A 158 22.04 -4.26 21.36
N LYS A 159 22.77 -3.14 21.51
CA LYS A 159 24.17 -3.04 21.07
C LYS A 159 25.06 -2.31 22.07
N LYS A 160 25.64 -3.07 23.01
CA LYS A 160 26.86 -2.65 23.72
C LYS A 160 27.64 -3.85 24.26
N GLY A 161 28.83 -4.06 23.70
CA GLY A 161 29.94 -4.74 24.38
C GLY A 161 30.36 -6.09 23.80
N ASP A 162 31.25 -6.09 22.81
CA ASP A 162 32.57 -6.72 22.93
C ASP A 162 33.38 -6.48 21.65
N ASP A 163 34.37 -5.59 21.73
CA ASP A 163 35.54 -5.52 20.86
C ASP A 163 36.53 -4.52 21.49
N GLN A 164 37.39 -5.01 22.40
CA GLN A 164 38.60 -4.29 22.83
C GLN A 164 39.84 -5.00 22.24
N PRO A 165 40.63 -4.35 21.37
CA PRO A 165 41.92 -4.86 20.94
C PRO A 165 42.95 -4.67 22.07
N GLN A 166 43.52 -5.79 22.52
CA GLN A 166 44.68 -5.82 23.41
C GLN A 166 45.92 -5.24 22.70
N GLN A 167 46.21 -3.99 22.97
CA GLN A 167 47.54 -3.40 22.87
C GLN A 167 47.85 -2.75 24.21
N LEU A 168 49.14 -2.68 24.58
CA LEU A 168 49.73 -2.49 25.92
C LEU A 168 49.98 -3.87 26.56
N ILE A 169 51.20 -4.41 26.58
CA ILE A 169 52.36 -3.86 27.29
C ILE A 169 53.66 -4.39 26.65
N SER A 170 54.42 -3.53 25.97
CA SER A 170 55.86 -3.72 25.74
C SER A 170 56.60 -3.07 26.91
N LEU A 171 57.04 -3.88 27.88
CA LEU A 171 57.88 -3.42 29.00
C LEU A 171 59.32 -3.19 28.53
N PRO A 172 59.93 -2.03 28.83
CA PRO A 172 61.36 -1.80 28.66
C PRO A 172 62.19 -2.66 29.64
N ILE A 173 63.21 -3.33 29.10
CA ILE A 173 64.18 -4.14 29.84
C ILE A 173 65.17 -3.21 30.57
N ALA A 174 65.28 -3.35 31.90
CA ALA A 174 66.37 -2.77 32.68
C ALA A 174 67.41 -3.86 33.00
N PRO A 175 68.71 -3.67 32.67
CA PRO A 175 69.74 -4.66 32.96
C PRO A 175 70.22 -4.57 34.42
N HIS A 176 70.16 -5.69 35.14
CA HIS A 176 70.80 -5.85 36.44
C HIS A 176 72.32 -5.99 36.28
N ARG A 177 73.06 -5.10 36.95
CA ARG A 177 74.50 -5.24 37.26
C ARG A 177 74.65 -5.90 38.63
N GLY A 178 75.62 -6.79 38.77
CA GLY A 178 76.02 -7.46 40.02
C GLY A 178 76.60 -8.82 39.74
#